data_AF-A0A6P6ER54-F1
#
_entry.id   AF-A0A6P6ER54-F1
#
_cell.length_a   1.000
_cell.length_b   1.000
_cell.length_c   1.000
_cell.angle_alpha   90.00
_cell.angle_beta   90.00
_cell.angle_gamma   90.00
#
_symmetry.space_group_name_H-M   'P 1'
#
loop_
_entity.id
_entity.type
_entity.pdbx_description
1 polymer ?
#
loop_
_entity_poly.entity_id
_entity_poly.type
_entity_poly.pdbx_seq_one_letter_code
_entity_poly.pdbx_strand_id
1 'polypeptide(L)'
;MLESRFPNIKVIESGVKQLKSKEHCIFTEDGNQHVYKKLCLCAGAKPKLICEGNPYVLGIRDTDSAQEFQKQLTKAKRIMIIGNGGIALELVYEIEGCEVIWAIKDKAIGNTFFDAGAAEFLTSKLISGKPEARIPPKRTKYTTEGKKKEASAKAKAGNIGSALGPDWHEGLDLKGIKEFSHKVHIETMCEVKKIYLQEEFKLLQKNSLTFPTDPKSFTTDKETWPVYVELTNERLYGCDFIVSATGVTPNTEPFLHGNNFDLGEDGGLRVDDHMHTSLPDIYAAGDICTASWQPSPVWQQMRLWTQARQMGWYAAKCMAAASSGGYIDMDFSFELFAHVTKFFNSKVVLLGKYNAQGLGSDHELMLRCTKGQEYVKVVMQNGRMMGAVLIGETDLEETFENLILNQMDLSPYGEELLDPNIDIEDYFD
;
A
#
# COMPACT_ATOMS: atom_id res chain seq x y z
N MET A 1 -13.48 24.77 -4.31
CA MET A 1 -13.15 23.33 -4.28
C MET A 1 -14.40 22.55 -4.66
N LEU A 2 -14.28 21.47 -5.45
CA LEU A 2 -15.35 20.65 -6.06
C LEU A 2 -16.69 21.35 -6.39
N GLU A 3 -17.56 21.66 -5.42
CA GLU A 3 -18.82 22.38 -5.64
C GLU A 3 -18.64 23.72 -6.39
N SER A 4 -17.55 24.45 -6.10
CA SER A 4 -17.26 25.72 -6.80
C SER A 4 -16.88 25.52 -8.27
N ARG A 5 -16.41 24.32 -8.63
CA ARG A 5 -16.00 23.95 -10.00
C ARG A 5 -17.11 23.19 -10.73
N PHE A 6 -17.96 22.50 -9.99
CA PHE A 6 -19.03 21.64 -10.49
C PHE A 6 -20.33 21.96 -9.73
N PRO A 7 -21.19 22.84 -10.27
CA PRO A 7 -22.38 23.32 -9.56
C PRO A 7 -23.43 22.23 -9.30
N ASN A 8 -23.31 21.09 -9.98
CA ASN A 8 -24.14 19.90 -9.79
C ASN A 8 -23.62 18.93 -8.73
N ILE A 9 -22.51 19.26 -8.05
CA ILE A 9 -21.96 18.46 -6.96
C ILE A 9 -22.30 19.15 -5.64
N LYS A 10 -22.78 18.35 -4.69
CA LYS A 10 -22.92 18.74 -3.28
C LYS A 10 -22.00 17.88 -2.42
N VAL A 11 -21.20 18.49 -1.57
CA VAL A 11 -20.29 17.84 -0.62
C VAL A 11 -20.91 17.91 0.77
N ILE A 12 -21.01 16.75 1.42
CA ILE A 12 -21.53 16.62 2.80
C ILE A 12 -20.39 16.06 3.65
N GLU A 13 -19.95 16.83 4.65
CA GLU A 13 -18.91 16.43 5.60
C GLU A 13 -19.58 15.74 6.81
N SER A 14 -19.85 14.43 6.72
CA SER A 14 -20.34 13.61 7.83
C SER A 14 -20.01 12.11 7.63
N GLY A 15 -19.86 11.37 8.73
CA GLY A 15 -19.78 9.90 8.70
C GLY A 15 -21.12 9.27 8.30
N VAL A 16 -21.06 8.14 7.58
CA VAL A 16 -22.23 7.28 7.34
C VAL A 16 -22.43 6.40 8.57
N LYS A 17 -23.60 6.51 9.18
CA LYS A 17 -23.99 5.69 10.33
C LYS A 17 -24.66 4.39 9.91
N GLN A 18 -25.53 4.46 8.89
CA GLN A 18 -26.27 3.30 8.42
C GLN A 18 -26.74 3.49 6.98
N LEU A 19 -26.65 2.42 6.19
CA LEU A 19 -27.35 2.28 4.92
C LEU A 19 -28.65 1.48 5.11
N LYS A 20 -29.74 1.93 4.51
CA LYS A 20 -30.95 1.13 4.32
C LYS A 20 -31.21 0.93 2.83
N SER A 21 -30.70 -0.17 2.28
CA SER A 21 -30.77 -0.46 0.84
C SER A 21 -32.20 -0.50 0.30
N LYS A 22 -33.11 -1.19 0.99
CA LYS A 22 -34.52 -1.34 0.58
C LYS A 22 -35.32 -0.03 0.57
N GLU A 23 -34.90 0.96 1.37
CA GLU A 23 -35.53 2.27 1.46
C GLU A 23 -34.78 3.32 0.61
N HIS A 24 -33.74 2.91 -0.13
CA HIS A 24 -32.85 3.77 -0.91
C HIS A 24 -32.36 5.01 -0.14
N CYS A 25 -31.97 4.84 1.12
CA CYS A 25 -31.49 5.95 1.94
C CYS A 25 -30.30 5.63 2.83
N ILE A 26 -29.57 6.68 3.19
CA ILE A 26 -28.40 6.68 4.08
C ILE A 26 -28.69 7.61 5.25
N PHE A 27 -28.35 7.17 6.45
CA PHE A 27 -28.35 7.98 7.67
C PHE A 27 -26.91 8.35 8.03
N THR A 28 -26.70 9.63 8.29
CA THR A 28 -25.40 10.19 8.65
C THR A 28 -25.30 10.46 10.15
N GLU A 29 -24.08 10.57 10.67
CA GLU A 29 -23.82 10.78 12.11
C GLU A 29 -24.39 12.10 12.64
N ASP A 30 -24.54 13.11 11.79
CA ASP A 30 -25.19 14.39 12.09
C ASP A 30 -26.72 14.29 12.20
N GLY A 31 -27.30 13.09 12.03
CA GLY A 31 -28.73 12.82 12.14
C GLY A 31 -29.53 13.06 10.86
N ASN A 32 -28.89 13.45 9.76
CA ASN A 32 -29.55 13.66 8.49
C ASN A 32 -29.84 12.35 7.75
N GLN A 33 -30.83 12.40 6.86
CA GLN A 33 -31.19 11.32 5.96
C GLN A 33 -31.01 11.79 4.52
N HIS A 34 -30.37 10.95 3.69
CA HIS A 34 -30.15 11.20 2.28
C HIS A 34 -30.74 10.07 1.45
N VAL A 35 -31.60 10.41 0.49
CA VAL A 35 -32.22 9.44 -0.43
C VAL A 35 -31.42 9.42 -1.73
N TYR A 36 -31.27 8.24 -2.34
CA TYR A 36 -30.55 8.06 -3.59
C TYR A 36 -31.39 7.30 -4.63
N LYS A 37 -31.05 7.49 -5.91
CA LYS A 37 -31.52 6.61 -6.99
C LYS A 37 -30.50 5.53 -7.32
N LYS A 38 -29.22 5.92 -7.30
CA LYS A 38 -28.05 5.04 -7.41
C LYS A 38 -27.04 5.48 -6.35
N LEU A 39 -26.31 4.53 -5.79
CA LEU A 39 -25.31 4.77 -4.76
C LEU A 39 -23.99 4.12 -5.18
N CYS A 40 -22.87 4.82 -4.98
CA CYS A 40 -21.54 4.22 -5.11
C CYS A 40 -20.82 4.31 -3.76
N LEU A 41 -20.41 3.16 -3.22
CA LEU A 41 -19.69 3.06 -1.96
C LEU A 41 -18.18 3.10 -2.23
N CYS A 42 -17.50 4.11 -1.70
CA CYS A 42 -16.07 4.36 -1.87
C CYS A 42 -15.35 4.61 -0.54
N ALA A 43 -15.77 3.92 0.53
CA ALA A 43 -15.26 4.16 1.90
C ALA A 43 -13.81 3.69 2.14
N GLY A 44 -13.15 3.13 1.13
CA GLY A 44 -11.78 2.66 1.20
C GLY A 44 -11.57 1.54 2.23
N ALA A 45 -10.44 1.59 2.92
CA ALA A 45 -10.03 0.61 3.91
C ALA A 45 -9.22 1.28 5.02
N LYS A 46 -9.22 0.69 6.22
CA LYS A 46 -8.47 1.12 7.41
C LYS A 46 -7.23 0.25 7.64
N PRO A 47 -6.16 0.76 8.30
CA PRO A 47 -5.03 -0.07 8.71
C PRO A 47 -5.48 -1.30 9.50
N LYS A 48 -4.84 -2.44 9.26
CA LYS A 48 -4.87 -3.57 10.18
C LYS A 48 -3.85 -3.31 11.29
N LEU A 49 -4.31 -2.95 12.48
CA LEU A 49 -3.40 -2.71 13.60
C LEU A 49 -2.97 -4.05 14.22
N ILE A 50 -1.68 -4.15 14.56
CA ILE A 50 -1.16 -5.29 15.34
C ILE A 50 -1.73 -5.36 16.76
N CYS A 51 -2.22 -4.24 17.29
CA CYS A 51 -2.85 -4.13 18.60
C CYS A 51 -3.81 -2.94 18.61
N GLU A 52 -5.11 -3.22 18.50
CA GLU A 52 -6.17 -2.20 18.52
C GLU A 52 -6.23 -1.47 19.87
N GLY A 53 -6.44 -0.15 19.84
CA GLY A 53 -6.58 0.67 21.04
C GLY A 53 -5.30 0.94 21.84
N ASN A 54 -4.14 0.43 21.41
CA ASN A 54 -2.86 0.73 22.05
C ASN A 54 -2.37 2.14 21.63
N PRO A 55 -2.11 3.06 22.58
CA PRO A 55 -1.76 4.45 22.27
C PRO A 55 -0.37 4.61 21.61
N TYR A 56 0.47 3.58 21.64
CA TYR A 56 1.79 3.57 21.02
C TYR A 56 1.82 2.79 19.69
N VAL A 57 0.68 2.31 19.20
CA VAL A 57 0.57 1.62 17.91
C VAL A 57 -0.17 2.52 16.94
N LEU A 58 0.53 2.96 15.89
CA LEU A 58 -0.01 3.83 14.85
C LEU A 58 -0.12 3.08 13.53
N GLY A 59 -1.29 3.13 12.89
CA GLY A 59 -1.43 2.77 11.48
C GLY A 59 -1.32 4.03 10.61
N ILE A 60 -0.74 3.90 9.42
CA ILE A 60 -0.62 5.01 8.46
C ILE A 60 -1.43 4.67 7.22
N ARG A 61 -2.36 5.54 6.86
CA ARG A 61 -3.31 5.30 5.75
C ARG A 61 -3.85 6.55 5.08
N ASP A 62 -4.02 7.62 5.84
CA ASP A 62 -4.59 8.88 5.38
C ASP A 62 -3.75 10.08 5.82
N THR A 63 -4.10 11.26 5.32
CA THR A 63 -3.38 12.53 5.61
C THR A 63 -3.23 12.81 7.10
N ASP A 64 -4.23 12.45 7.91
CA ASP A 64 -4.26 12.80 9.33
C ASP A 64 -3.35 11.83 10.11
N SER A 65 -3.39 10.54 9.77
CA SER A 65 -2.45 9.54 10.30
C SER A 65 -1.00 9.84 9.93
N ALA A 66 -0.74 10.39 8.74
CA ALA A 66 0.60 10.81 8.31
C ALA A 66 1.10 12.05 9.08
N GLN A 67 0.22 13.01 9.36
CA GLN A 67 0.56 14.17 10.21
C GLN A 67 0.80 13.76 11.66
N GLU A 68 0.00 12.86 12.22
CA GLU A 68 0.22 12.34 13.57
C GLU A 68 1.53 11.54 13.64
N PHE A 69 1.84 10.73 12.62
CA PHE A 69 3.13 10.07 12.49
C PHE A 69 4.29 11.07 12.51
N GLN A 70 4.25 12.11 11.66
CA GLN A 70 5.28 13.14 11.62
C GLN A 70 5.47 13.81 12.99
N LYS A 71 4.38 14.19 13.64
CA LYS A 71 4.38 14.82 14.96
C LYS A 71 5.01 13.93 16.04
N GLN A 72 4.69 12.63 16.06
CA GLN A 72 5.32 11.69 17.00
C GLN A 72 6.81 11.48 16.68
N LEU A 73 7.14 11.38 15.39
CA LEU A 73 8.52 11.16 14.94
C LEU A 73 9.46 12.27 15.40
N THR A 74 9.04 13.55 15.40
CA THR A 74 9.89 14.69 15.82
C THR A 74 10.48 14.56 17.23
N LYS A 75 9.91 13.71 18.08
CA LYS A 75 10.37 13.47 19.46
C LYS A 75 11.02 12.10 19.65
N ALA A 76 10.97 11.25 18.62
CA ALA A 76 11.41 9.87 18.71
C ALA A 76 12.93 9.76 18.51
N LYS A 77 13.54 8.90 19.33
CA LYS A 77 14.90 8.40 19.20
C LYS A 77 14.92 7.06 18.48
N ARG A 78 13.91 6.21 18.72
CA ARG A 78 13.80 4.88 18.14
C ARG A 78 12.35 4.51 17.92
N ILE A 79 12.02 4.01 16.75
CA ILE A 79 10.71 3.45 16.44
C ILE A 79 10.85 1.99 16.01
N MET A 80 9.74 1.25 16.09
CA MET A 80 9.61 -0.05 15.48
C MET A 80 8.60 0.00 14.33
N ILE A 81 8.96 -0.51 13.16
CA ILE A 81 8.06 -0.67 12.03
C ILE A 81 7.76 -2.17 11.90
N ILE A 82 6.47 -2.54 11.89
CA ILE A 82 6.02 -3.92 11.73
C ILE A 82 5.30 -4.08 10.39
N GLY A 83 5.78 -5.02 9.57
CA GLY A 83 5.16 -5.35 8.29
C GLY A 83 6.06 -5.03 7.10
N ASN A 84 5.78 -5.65 5.96
CA ASN A 84 6.71 -5.76 4.83
C ASN A 84 6.15 -5.18 3.52
N GLY A 85 5.15 -4.31 3.62
CA GLY A 85 4.43 -3.71 2.49
C GLY A 85 4.98 -2.34 2.07
N GLY A 86 4.29 -1.68 1.13
CA GLY A 86 4.75 -0.44 0.49
C GLY A 86 4.99 0.70 1.47
N ILE A 87 4.06 0.89 2.43
CA ILE A 87 4.22 1.90 3.49
C ILE A 87 5.49 1.65 4.32
N ALA A 88 5.79 0.39 4.66
CA ALA A 88 7.00 0.08 5.42
C ALA A 88 8.26 0.36 4.58
N LEU A 89 8.29 -0.07 3.32
CA LEU A 89 9.40 0.15 2.39
C LEU A 89 9.72 1.65 2.19
N GLU A 90 8.69 2.48 2.05
CA GLU A 90 8.85 3.92 1.92
C GLU A 90 9.34 4.55 3.24
N LEU A 91 8.70 4.22 4.37
CA LEU A 91 9.06 4.79 5.67
C LEU A 91 10.49 4.46 6.10
N VAL A 92 10.89 3.20 6.02
CA VAL A 92 12.22 2.78 6.48
C VAL A 92 13.31 3.49 5.72
N TYR A 93 13.07 3.82 4.43
CA TYR A 93 13.98 4.62 3.64
C TYR A 93 13.90 6.11 3.99
N GLU A 94 12.69 6.64 4.14
CA GLU A 94 12.49 8.09 4.23
C GLU A 94 12.79 8.70 5.60
N ILE A 95 12.72 7.91 6.67
CA ILE A 95 13.00 8.38 8.03
C ILE A 95 14.49 8.73 8.21
N GLU A 96 14.73 9.90 8.79
CA GLU A 96 16.05 10.39 9.17
C GLU A 96 16.05 10.74 10.67
N GLY A 97 17.22 10.81 11.31
CA GLY A 97 17.35 11.22 12.72
C GLY A 97 16.61 10.34 13.73
N CYS A 98 16.28 9.10 13.38
CA CYS A 98 15.62 8.13 14.26
C CYS A 98 16.15 6.72 13.99
N GLU A 99 16.37 5.95 15.06
CA GLU A 99 16.69 4.52 14.95
C GLU A 99 15.42 3.77 14.51
N VAL A 100 15.53 2.96 13.46
CA VAL A 100 14.39 2.19 12.95
C VAL A 100 14.68 0.70 13.10
N ILE A 101 13.87 0.02 13.91
CA ILE A 101 13.86 -1.44 13.96
C ILE A 101 12.70 -1.91 13.09
N TRP A 102 13.02 -2.56 11.98
CA TRP A 102 12.04 -3.04 11.02
C TRP A 102 11.85 -4.55 11.14
N ALA A 103 10.75 -4.97 11.75
CA ALA A 103 10.45 -6.39 11.94
C ALA A 103 9.50 -6.90 10.85
N ILE A 104 9.92 -7.99 10.21
CA ILE A 104 9.21 -8.65 9.13
C ILE A 104 9.11 -10.16 9.39
N LYS A 105 7.97 -10.75 9.03
CA LYS A 105 7.73 -12.19 9.14
C LYS A 105 8.46 -13.01 8.07
N ASP A 106 8.87 -12.35 7.00
CA ASP A 106 9.47 -12.97 5.83
C ASP A 106 11.00 -13.06 5.92
N LYS A 107 11.61 -13.84 5.02
CA LYS A 107 13.08 -13.97 4.90
C LYS A 107 13.74 -12.74 4.26
N ALA A 108 12.98 -11.98 3.47
CA ALA A 108 13.47 -10.88 2.66
C ALA A 108 12.48 -9.70 2.71
N ILE A 109 12.95 -8.52 2.31
CA ILE A 109 12.13 -7.31 2.31
C ILE A 109 11.21 -7.25 1.08
N GLY A 110 10.06 -6.61 1.25
CA GLY A 110 9.15 -6.28 0.16
C GLY A 110 8.56 -7.49 -0.55
N ASN A 111 8.38 -8.64 0.11
CA ASN A 111 7.86 -9.89 -0.49
C ASN A 111 6.49 -9.75 -1.20
N THR A 112 5.74 -8.70 -0.90
CA THR A 112 4.51 -8.36 -1.63
C THR A 112 4.79 -7.95 -3.09
N PHE A 113 5.98 -7.41 -3.35
CA PHE A 113 6.41 -6.85 -4.63
C PHE A 113 7.60 -7.58 -5.24
N PHE A 114 8.45 -8.20 -4.42
CA PHE A 114 9.76 -8.70 -4.82
C PHE A 114 9.99 -10.15 -4.42
N ASP A 115 10.90 -10.81 -5.12
CA ASP A 115 11.56 -12.01 -4.63
C ASP A 115 12.83 -11.66 -3.84
N ALA A 116 13.54 -12.69 -3.37
CA ALA A 116 14.76 -12.53 -2.59
C ALA A 116 15.90 -11.84 -3.37
N GLY A 117 16.00 -12.02 -4.69
CA GLY A 117 17.05 -11.40 -5.50
C GLY A 117 16.84 -9.90 -5.66
N ALA A 118 15.61 -9.49 -5.99
CA ALA A 118 15.23 -8.08 -6.03
C ALA A 118 15.33 -7.41 -4.65
N ALA A 119 14.95 -8.12 -3.59
CA ALA A 119 15.08 -7.64 -2.22
C ALA A 119 16.54 -7.39 -1.83
N GLU A 120 17.46 -8.29 -2.16
CA GLU A 120 18.90 -8.11 -1.91
C GLU A 120 19.45 -6.93 -2.71
N PHE A 121 19.07 -6.80 -3.99
CA PHE A 121 19.45 -5.67 -4.83
C PHE A 121 19.06 -4.33 -4.19
N LEU A 122 17.83 -4.22 -3.69
CA LEU A 122 17.31 -3.01 -3.04
C LEU A 122 17.87 -2.76 -1.63
N THR A 123 18.14 -3.82 -0.85
CA THR A 123 18.69 -3.70 0.51
C THR A 123 20.05 -3.01 0.50
N SER A 124 20.88 -3.25 -0.53
CA SER A 124 22.15 -2.55 -0.71
C SER A 124 21.97 -1.02 -0.80
N LYS A 125 20.88 -0.56 -1.41
CA LYS A 125 20.54 0.86 -1.57
C LYS A 125 19.96 1.50 -0.32
N LEU A 126 19.27 0.71 0.52
CA LEU A 126 18.83 1.17 1.84
C LEU A 126 20.02 1.50 2.74
N ILE A 127 21.09 0.70 2.66
CA ILE A 127 22.30 0.87 3.49
C ILE A 127 23.18 2.00 2.93
N SER A 128 23.26 2.17 1.62
CA SER A 128 23.95 3.32 1.02
C SER A 128 23.14 4.59 1.29
N GLY A 129 23.74 5.61 1.92
CA GLY A 129 23.04 6.83 2.30
C GLY A 129 22.28 7.51 1.15
N LYS A 130 21.28 8.34 1.48
CA LYS A 130 20.45 9.06 0.50
C LYS A 130 21.29 10.04 -0.33
N PRO A 131 21.05 10.15 -1.65
CA PRO A 131 21.66 11.19 -2.46
C PRO A 131 21.19 12.60 -2.01
N GLU A 132 22.07 13.60 -2.12
CA GLU A 132 21.81 14.97 -1.64
C GLU A 132 20.70 15.70 -2.44
N ALA A 133 20.46 15.32 -3.69
CA ALA A 133 19.50 15.98 -4.57
C ALA A 133 18.20 15.18 -4.72
N ARG A 134 17.07 15.76 -4.29
CA ARG A 134 15.72 15.25 -4.56
C ARG A 134 15.20 15.87 -5.85
N ILE A 135 14.87 15.04 -6.85
CA ILE A 135 14.19 15.51 -8.06
C ILE A 135 12.70 15.70 -7.72
N PRO A 136 12.11 16.90 -7.89
CA PRO A 136 10.70 17.11 -7.59
C PRO A 136 9.82 16.26 -8.52
N PRO A 137 8.79 15.59 -7.99
CA PRO A 137 7.89 14.79 -8.81
C PRO A 137 7.06 15.67 -9.73
N LYS A 138 6.85 15.20 -10.97
CA LYS A 138 6.02 15.89 -11.99
C LYS A 138 4.51 15.64 -11.82
N ARG A 139 4.07 15.06 -10.69
CA ARG A 139 2.70 14.59 -10.49
C ARG A 139 1.82 15.67 -9.86
N THR A 140 0.63 15.89 -10.43
CA THR A 140 -0.37 16.79 -9.83
C THR A 140 -0.88 16.21 -8.51
N LYS A 141 -0.79 17.01 -7.44
CA LYS A 141 -1.30 16.65 -6.10
C LYS A 141 -2.50 17.51 -5.73
N TYR A 142 -3.45 16.88 -5.03
CA TYR A 142 -4.60 17.58 -4.44
C TYR A 142 -4.41 17.57 -2.93
N THR A 143 -4.20 18.74 -2.33
CA THR A 143 -4.09 18.89 -0.86
C THR A 143 -5.32 19.61 -0.32
N THR A 144 -5.70 19.28 0.91
CA THR A 144 -6.86 19.86 1.61
C THR A 144 -6.52 21.19 2.31
N GLU A 145 -5.26 21.64 2.27
CA GLU A 145 -4.69 22.74 3.06
C GLU A 145 -5.23 24.15 2.76
N GLY A 146 -6.25 24.28 1.92
CA GLY A 146 -6.91 25.56 1.63
C GLY A 146 -7.82 26.10 2.73
N LYS A 147 -8.10 25.35 3.81
CA LYS A 147 -8.83 25.86 4.98
C LYS A 147 -7.83 26.36 6.03
N LYS A 148 -7.62 27.69 6.09
CA LYS A 148 -7.05 28.36 7.25
C LYS A 148 -7.78 27.91 8.53
N LYS A 149 -6.99 27.74 9.59
CA LYS A 149 -7.35 27.64 11.02
C LYS A 149 -8.59 28.46 11.39
N GLU A 150 -9.78 27.88 11.31
CA GLU A 150 -10.99 28.40 11.96
C GLU A 150 -12.10 27.34 11.95
N ALA A 151 -11.92 26.25 12.72
CA ALA A 151 -13.03 25.38 13.10
C ALA A 151 -12.71 24.59 14.39
N SER A 152 -13.14 25.18 15.50
CA SER A 152 -13.52 24.57 16.79
C SER A 152 -12.55 23.62 17.53
N ALA A 153 -12.31 23.96 18.80
CA ALA A 153 -11.72 23.11 19.83
C ALA A 153 -12.66 21.95 20.23
N LYS A 154 -13.00 21.08 19.28
CA LYS A 154 -13.62 19.77 19.51
C LYS A 154 -12.94 18.73 18.62
N ALA A 155 -11.64 18.55 18.80
CA ALA A 155 -10.96 17.35 18.32
C ALA A 155 -11.46 16.15 19.14
N LYS A 156 -12.52 15.50 18.69
CA LYS A 156 -12.81 14.12 19.06
C LYS A 156 -11.94 13.21 18.18
N ALA A 157 -11.41 12.13 18.76
CA ALA A 157 -10.82 11.04 18.01
C ALA A 157 -11.83 10.57 16.94
N GLY A 158 -11.49 10.67 15.66
CA GLY A 158 -12.40 10.31 14.56
C GLY A 158 -12.27 11.10 13.26
N ASN A 159 -11.43 12.14 13.17
CA ASN A 159 -11.15 12.76 11.88
C ASN A 159 -10.26 11.81 11.05
N ILE A 160 -10.85 11.24 10.01
CA ILE A 160 -10.17 10.40 9.02
C ILE A 160 -9.83 11.30 7.83
N GLY A 161 -8.56 11.35 7.46
CA GLY A 161 -8.08 12.12 6.34
C GLY A 161 -8.41 11.49 4.97
N SER A 162 -7.94 12.11 3.89
CA SER A 162 -7.97 11.46 2.58
C SER A 162 -6.91 10.36 2.50
N ALA A 163 -7.25 9.21 1.88
CA ALA A 163 -6.31 8.11 1.72
C ALA A 163 -5.02 8.55 0.99
N LEU A 164 -3.88 8.02 1.44
CA LEU A 164 -2.58 8.37 0.92
C LEU A 164 -2.43 7.86 -0.52
N GLY A 165 -2.06 8.76 -1.42
CA GLY A 165 -1.63 8.44 -2.77
C GLY A 165 -0.12 8.19 -2.83
N PRO A 166 0.44 8.04 -4.03
CA PRO A 166 1.89 7.88 -4.16
C PRO A 166 2.62 9.18 -3.80
N ASP A 167 3.89 9.05 -3.42
CA ASP A 167 4.73 10.15 -2.94
C ASP A 167 4.11 10.89 -1.72
N TRP A 168 3.29 10.22 -0.91
CA TRP A 168 2.52 10.86 0.17
C TRP A 168 3.40 11.48 1.27
N HIS A 169 4.61 10.98 1.43
CA HIS A 169 5.59 11.51 2.38
C HIS A 169 6.21 12.84 1.91
N GLU A 170 6.03 13.23 0.65
CA GLU A 170 6.54 14.51 0.14
C GLU A 170 5.86 15.69 0.86
N GLY A 171 6.68 16.61 1.37
CA GLY A 171 6.22 17.75 2.16
C GLY A 171 6.14 17.46 3.66
N LEU A 172 6.26 16.20 4.08
CA LEU A 172 6.44 15.84 5.49
C LEU A 172 7.93 15.91 5.87
N ASP A 173 8.19 16.45 7.05
CA ASP A 173 9.52 16.42 7.67
C ASP A 173 9.66 15.14 8.51
N LEU A 174 10.17 14.07 7.89
CA LEU A 174 10.31 12.76 8.51
C LEU A 174 11.60 12.62 9.31
N LYS A 175 11.83 13.53 10.25
CA LYS A 175 13.04 13.61 11.09
C LYS A 175 12.74 13.35 12.56
N GLY A 176 13.52 12.44 13.16
CA GLY A 176 13.59 12.25 14.60
C GLY A 176 14.54 13.22 15.31
N ILE A 177 14.81 12.96 16.59
CA ILE A 177 15.60 13.85 17.46
C ILE A 177 17.13 13.70 17.31
N LYS A 178 17.61 12.69 16.58
CA LYS A 178 19.04 12.37 16.46
C LYS A 178 19.69 13.04 15.25
N GLU A 179 20.99 13.27 15.34
CA GLU A 179 21.80 13.89 14.27
C GLU A 179 22.53 12.82 13.43
N PHE A 180 21.78 11.90 12.83
CA PHE A 180 22.29 11.00 11.80
C PHE A 180 21.31 10.91 10.64
N SER A 181 21.82 10.67 9.44
CA SER A 181 20.99 10.56 8.24
C SER A 181 20.16 9.29 8.25
N HIS A 182 20.76 8.13 8.55
CA HIS A 182 20.06 6.84 8.40
C HIS A 182 20.59 5.77 9.35
N LYS A 183 19.69 5.04 10.03
CA LYS A 183 20.05 3.93 10.93
C LYS A 183 18.90 2.91 11.05
N VAL A 184 18.92 1.90 10.19
CA VAL A 184 17.89 0.87 10.09
C VAL A 184 18.47 -0.50 10.45
N HIS A 185 17.76 -1.25 11.29
CA HIS A 185 18.04 -2.66 11.58
C HIS A 185 16.83 -3.49 11.14
N ILE A 186 17.07 -4.54 10.36
CA ILE A 186 16.03 -5.43 9.85
C ILE A 186 16.01 -6.69 10.70
N GLU A 187 14.85 -7.01 11.27
CA GLU A 187 14.59 -8.25 11.97
C GLU A 187 13.70 -9.15 11.13
N THR A 188 14.29 -10.16 10.51
CA THR A 188 13.59 -11.09 9.62
C THR A 188 13.02 -12.29 10.36
N MET A 189 12.07 -12.99 9.74
CA MET A 189 11.51 -14.25 10.27
C MET A 189 10.94 -14.10 11.69
N CYS A 190 10.29 -12.96 11.96
CA CYS A 190 9.72 -12.68 13.26
C CYS A 190 8.34 -12.00 13.16
N GLU A 191 7.52 -12.23 14.17
CA GLU A 191 6.24 -11.55 14.37
C GLU A 191 6.21 -10.94 15.77
N VAL A 192 5.29 -10.00 16.00
CA VAL A 192 5.07 -9.46 17.34
C VAL A 192 4.42 -10.55 18.20
N LYS A 193 5.16 -11.00 19.22
CA LYS A 193 4.67 -11.95 20.23
C LYS A 193 3.88 -11.24 21.31
N LYS A 194 4.40 -10.12 21.82
CA LYS A 194 3.73 -9.31 22.84
C LYS A 194 4.24 -7.87 22.87
N ILE A 195 3.34 -6.94 23.20
CA ILE A 195 3.66 -5.53 23.47
C ILE A 195 3.47 -5.29 24.96
N TYR A 196 4.42 -4.61 25.59
CA TYR A 196 4.38 -4.23 27.00
C TYR A 196 4.44 -2.71 27.12
N LEU A 197 3.60 -2.15 27.99
CA LEU A 197 3.76 -0.77 28.43
C LEU A 197 4.94 -0.68 29.41
N GLN A 198 5.53 0.52 29.54
CA GLN A 198 6.69 0.75 30.40
C GLN A 198 6.52 0.18 31.83
N GLU A 199 5.39 0.44 32.48
CA GLU A 199 5.14 -0.01 33.86
C GLU A 199 5.00 -1.54 33.96
N GLU A 200 4.37 -2.16 32.97
CA GLU A 200 4.28 -3.63 32.90
C GLU A 200 5.67 -4.26 32.71
N PHE A 201 6.49 -3.66 31.84
CA PHE A 201 7.83 -4.16 31.54
C PHE A 201 8.75 -4.10 32.77
N LYS A 202 8.70 -3.02 33.56
CA LYS A 202 9.47 -2.87 34.80
C LYS A 202 9.21 -4.01 35.81
N LEU A 203 7.98 -4.52 35.87
CA LEU A 203 7.60 -5.60 36.79
C LEU A 203 8.12 -6.97 36.35
N LEU A 204 8.42 -7.17 35.07
CA LEU A 204 8.79 -8.48 34.51
C LEU A 204 10.26 -8.85 34.73
N GLN A 205 11.09 -7.92 35.19
CA GLN A 205 12.55 -8.10 35.34
C GLN A 205 13.23 -8.65 34.06
N LYS A 206 12.63 -8.36 32.89
CA LYS A 206 13.19 -8.69 31.57
C LYS A 206 14.18 -7.62 31.14
N ASN A 207 15.10 -7.99 30.26
CA ASN A 207 16.05 -7.09 29.64
C ASN A 207 15.70 -6.88 28.17
N SER A 208 15.65 -5.63 27.72
CA SER A 208 15.58 -5.29 26.30
C SER A 208 16.98 -5.21 25.69
N LEU A 209 17.05 -5.35 24.37
CA LEU A 209 18.26 -5.22 23.58
C LEU A 209 18.46 -3.77 23.15
N THR A 210 19.72 -3.32 23.10
CA THR A 210 20.09 -2.05 22.46
C THR A 210 19.83 -2.13 20.95
N PHE A 211 19.86 -0.97 20.29
CA PHE A 211 19.84 -0.94 18.83
C PHE A 211 21.03 -1.75 18.28
N PRO A 212 20.81 -2.75 17.41
CA PRO A 212 21.89 -3.59 16.91
C PRO A 212 22.89 -2.78 16.08
N THR A 213 24.17 -2.84 16.47
CA THR A 213 25.29 -2.30 15.68
C THR A 213 26.00 -3.38 14.85
N ASP A 214 25.81 -4.65 15.23
CA ASP A 214 26.27 -5.85 14.54
C ASP A 214 25.17 -6.92 14.70
N PRO A 215 24.77 -7.64 13.64
CA PRO A 215 23.79 -8.73 13.72
C PRO A 215 24.04 -9.80 14.79
N LYS A 216 25.29 -9.95 15.25
CA LYS A 216 25.71 -10.93 16.26
C LYS A 216 25.91 -10.35 17.67
N SER A 217 25.81 -9.03 17.83
CA SER A 217 26.04 -8.36 19.11
C SER A 217 24.72 -8.07 19.82
N PHE A 218 24.51 -8.72 20.95
CA PHE A 218 23.34 -8.52 21.80
C PHE A 218 23.77 -7.93 23.13
N THR A 219 23.52 -6.64 23.32
CA THR A 219 23.79 -5.96 24.60
C THR A 219 22.49 -5.48 25.20
N THR A 220 22.41 -5.53 26.54
CA THR A 220 21.24 -5.06 27.27
C THR A 220 21.12 -3.54 27.17
N ASP A 221 19.93 -3.07 26.78
CA ASP A 221 19.59 -1.64 26.77
C ASP A 221 19.39 -1.16 28.21
N LYS A 222 20.02 -0.02 28.52
CA LYS A 222 19.86 0.67 29.81
C LYS A 222 18.88 1.83 29.70
N GLU A 223 18.45 2.20 28.49
CA GLU A 223 17.46 3.24 28.26
C GLU A 223 16.06 2.75 28.63
N THR A 224 15.25 3.65 29.19
CA THR A 224 13.85 3.38 29.50
C THR A 224 12.98 3.88 28.35
N TRP A 225 12.09 3.02 27.88
CA TRP A 225 11.21 3.29 26.73
C TRP A 225 9.75 3.30 27.16
N PRO A 226 8.86 4.05 26.48
CA PRO A 226 7.43 4.03 26.79
C PRO A 226 6.76 2.70 26.42
N VAL A 227 7.26 2.01 25.39
CA VAL A 227 6.74 0.73 24.93
C VAL A 227 7.87 -0.25 24.60
N TYR A 228 7.63 -1.53 24.87
CA TYR A 228 8.55 -2.62 24.59
C TYR A 228 7.85 -3.69 23.75
N VAL A 229 8.55 -4.24 22.75
CA VAL A 229 8.04 -5.25 21.84
C VAL A 229 8.89 -6.50 21.95
N GLU A 230 8.26 -7.61 22.31
CA GLU A 230 8.81 -8.96 22.25
C GLU A 230 8.40 -9.61 20.94
N LEU A 231 9.38 -10.11 20.21
CA LEU A 231 9.22 -10.79 18.94
C LEU A 231 9.22 -12.31 19.12
N THR A 232 8.68 -13.05 18.15
CA THR A 232 8.62 -14.53 18.19
C THR A 232 9.98 -15.21 18.13
N ASN A 233 11.03 -14.50 17.75
CA ASN A 233 12.42 -14.97 17.83
C ASN A 233 13.08 -14.64 19.18
N GLU A 234 12.28 -14.32 20.20
CA GLU A 234 12.68 -13.99 21.57
C GLU A 234 13.51 -12.69 21.72
N ARG A 235 13.69 -11.94 20.63
CA ARG A 235 14.30 -10.60 20.71
C ARG A 235 13.30 -9.61 21.28
N LEU A 236 13.79 -8.72 22.13
CA LEU A 236 12.96 -7.75 22.83
C LEU A 236 13.57 -6.36 22.70
N TYR A 237 12.82 -5.40 22.19
CA TYR A 237 13.29 -4.04 21.96
C TYR A 237 12.37 -3.02 22.63
N GLY A 238 12.95 -2.00 23.25
CA GLY A 238 12.21 -0.79 23.63
C GLY A 238 12.24 0.25 22.51
N CYS A 239 11.15 1.01 22.35
CA CYS A 239 11.02 2.09 21.37
C CYS A 239 10.02 3.16 21.83
N ASP A 240 9.98 4.30 21.15
CA ASP A 240 9.08 5.42 21.44
C ASP A 240 7.64 5.12 21.00
N PHE A 241 7.47 4.51 19.83
CA PHE A 241 6.19 4.02 19.31
C PHE A 241 6.40 3.00 18.19
N ILE A 242 5.31 2.36 17.77
CA ILE A 242 5.27 1.30 16.78
C ILE A 242 4.41 1.73 15.59
N VAL A 243 4.90 1.56 14.37
CA VAL A 243 4.12 1.71 13.14
C VAL A 243 3.64 0.34 12.67
N SER A 244 2.32 0.15 12.61
CA SER A 244 1.68 -1.05 12.07
C SER A 244 1.42 -0.90 10.57
N ALA A 245 2.25 -1.55 9.76
CA ALA A 245 2.18 -1.57 8.30
C ALA A 245 1.89 -3.00 7.77
N THR A 246 0.92 -3.69 8.38
CA THR A 246 0.62 -5.11 8.15
C THR A 246 -0.55 -5.37 7.18
N GLY A 247 -1.01 -4.33 6.48
CA GLY A 247 -2.11 -4.40 5.53
C GLY A 247 -3.31 -3.54 5.95
N VAL A 248 -4.42 -3.72 5.25
CA VAL A 248 -5.66 -2.95 5.46
C VAL A 248 -6.89 -3.85 5.49
N THR A 249 -7.95 -3.38 6.11
CA THR A 249 -9.27 -4.01 6.15
C THR A 249 -10.30 -3.10 5.47
N PRO A 250 -11.07 -3.58 4.49
CA PRO A 250 -12.15 -2.82 3.85
C PRO A 250 -13.13 -2.19 4.86
N ASN A 251 -13.52 -0.93 4.63
CA ASN A 251 -14.43 -0.20 5.50
C ASN A 251 -15.90 -0.51 5.17
N THR A 252 -16.32 -1.75 5.41
CA THR A 252 -17.68 -2.23 5.05
C THR A 252 -18.69 -2.11 6.18
N GLU A 253 -18.25 -2.10 7.43
CA GLU A 253 -19.10 -2.22 8.64
C GLU A 253 -20.34 -1.30 8.65
N PRO A 254 -20.24 0.02 8.34
CA PRO A 254 -21.40 0.92 8.40
C PRO A 254 -22.53 0.55 7.42
N PHE A 255 -22.22 -0.27 6.42
CA PHE A 255 -23.15 -0.66 5.36
C PHE A 255 -23.77 -2.04 5.59
N LEU A 256 -23.21 -2.89 6.46
CA LEU A 256 -23.65 -4.27 6.61
C LEU A 256 -24.92 -4.41 7.48
N HIS A 257 -25.11 -3.51 8.45
CA HIS A 257 -26.23 -3.65 9.39
C HIS A 257 -27.59 -3.47 8.69
N GLY A 258 -28.33 -4.58 8.56
CA GLY A 258 -29.64 -4.63 7.90
C GLY A 258 -29.57 -4.82 6.38
N ASN A 259 -28.38 -5.05 5.82
CA ASN A 259 -28.17 -5.30 4.39
C ASN A 259 -27.40 -6.61 4.19
N ASN A 260 -27.78 -7.41 3.20
CA ASN A 260 -27.15 -8.69 2.91
C ASN A 260 -26.24 -8.55 1.69
N PHE A 261 -25.08 -7.93 1.87
CA PHE A 261 -24.06 -7.87 0.82
C PHE A 261 -23.32 -9.20 0.70
N ASP A 262 -22.96 -9.58 -0.53
CA ASP A 262 -22.00 -10.65 -0.76
C ASP A 262 -20.60 -10.11 -0.46
N LEU A 263 -19.84 -10.80 0.38
CA LEU A 263 -18.52 -10.37 0.84
C LEU A 263 -17.41 -11.26 0.27
N GLY A 264 -16.28 -10.63 -0.06
CA GLY A 264 -15.02 -11.30 -0.35
C GLY A 264 -14.41 -11.90 0.92
N GLU A 265 -13.39 -12.75 0.76
CA GLU A 265 -12.67 -13.36 1.89
C GLU A 265 -11.98 -12.31 2.77
N ASP A 266 -11.63 -11.16 2.20
CA ASP A 266 -11.04 -10.02 2.89
C ASP A 266 -12.07 -9.09 3.55
N GLY A 267 -13.37 -9.42 3.48
CA GLY A 267 -14.47 -8.63 4.02
C GLY A 267 -14.88 -7.45 3.14
N GLY A 268 -14.33 -7.33 1.94
CA GLY A 268 -14.73 -6.32 0.95
C GLY A 268 -16.08 -6.66 0.30
N LEU A 269 -16.81 -5.64 -0.16
CA LEU A 269 -18.06 -5.85 -0.91
C LEU A 269 -17.73 -6.49 -2.27
N ARG A 270 -18.29 -7.65 -2.59
CA ARG A 270 -18.09 -8.24 -3.92
C ARG A 270 -18.70 -7.33 -4.99
N VAL A 271 -17.96 -7.15 -6.07
CA VAL A 271 -18.43 -6.41 -7.25
C VAL A 271 -18.21 -7.19 -8.53
N ASP A 272 -19.15 -7.09 -9.46
CA ASP A 272 -19.03 -7.65 -10.80
C ASP A 272 -18.23 -6.74 -11.76
N ASP A 273 -18.19 -7.11 -13.04
CA ASP A 273 -17.53 -6.40 -14.13
C ASP A 273 -18.19 -5.05 -14.50
N HIS A 274 -19.28 -4.67 -13.85
CA HIS A 274 -19.95 -3.37 -13.97
C HIS A 274 -19.92 -2.59 -12.65
N MET A 275 -19.09 -3.03 -11.71
CA MET A 275 -18.94 -2.46 -10.37
C MET A 275 -20.21 -2.55 -9.51
N HIS A 276 -21.19 -3.36 -9.90
CA HIS A 276 -22.41 -3.58 -9.10
C HIS A 276 -22.08 -4.45 -7.90
N THR A 277 -22.66 -4.11 -6.75
CA THR A 277 -22.71 -5.02 -5.60
C THR A 277 -23.86 -6.02 -5.76
N SER A 278 -23.99 -6.96 -4.82
CA SER A 278 -25.15 -7.87 -4.78
C SER A 278 -26.50 -7.19 -4.48
N LEU A 279 -26.49 -5.90 -4.09
CA LEU A 279 -27.70 -5.14 -3.81
C LEU A 279 -28.08 -4.20 -4.97
N PRO A 280 -29.37 -4.10 -5.30
CA PRO A 280 -29.83 -3.29 -6.43
C PRO A 280 -29.47 -1.82 -6.23
N ASP A 281 -29.10 -1.15 -7.32
CA ASP A 281 -28.78 0.27 -7.36
C ASP A 281 -27.54 0.70 -6.57
N ILE A 282 -26.79 -0.25 -6.01
CA ILE A 282 -25.59 0.00 -5.23
C ILE A 282 -24.36 -0.55 -5.96
N TYR A 283 -23.41 0.33 -6.18
CA TYR A 283 -22.09 0.08 -6.74
C TYR A 283 -21.04 0.22 -5.63
N ALA A 284 -19.85 -0.33 -5.85
CA ALA A 284 -18.70 -0.06 -4.98
C ALA A 284 -17.41 0.06 -5.80
N ALA A 285 -16.46 0.86 -5.32
CA ALA A 285 -15.19 1.08 -6.00
C ALA A 285 -14.03 1.33 -5.03
N GLY A 286 -12.84 0.87 -5.43
CA GLY A 286 -11.60 1.03 -4.69
C GLY A 286 -11.46 0.05 -3.52
N ASP A 287 -10.79 0.49 -2.45
CA ASP A 287 -10.32 -0.43 -1.41
C ASP A 287 -11.41 -1.05 -0.53
N ILE A 288 -12.66 -0.63 -0.69
CA ILE A 288 -13.82 -1.19 0.01
C ILE A 288 -14.33 -2.50 -0.63
N CYS A 289 -14.07 -2.73 -1.91
CA CYS A 289 -14.73 -3.79 -2.68
C CYS A 289 -13.77 -4.82 -3.27
N THR A 290 -14.24 -6.03 -3.50
CA THR A 290 -13.44 -7.15 -4.01
C THR A 290 -13.95 -7.57 -5.38
N ALA A 291 -13.07 -7.50 -6.37
CA ALA A 291 -13.35 -7.88 -7.75
C ALA A 291 -13.79 -9.35 -7.80
N SER A 292 -15.00 -9.60 -8.31
CA SER A 292 -15.61 -10.93 -8.36
C SER A 292 -16.02 -11.36 -9.77
N TRP A 293 -15.53 -10.65 -10.80
CA TRP A 293 -15.57 -11.10 -12.19
C TRP A 293 -14.45 -12.10 -12.48
N GLN A 294 -14.47 -12.73 -13.65
CA GLN A 294 -13.37 -13.55 -14.14
C GLN A 294 -12.22 -12.62 -14.57
N PRO A 295 -11.10 -12.54 -13.83
CA PRO A 295 -10.02 -11.61 -14.18
C PRO A 295 -9.26 -12.11 -15.40
N SER A 296 -8.62 -11.18 -16.12
CA SER A 296 -7.58 -11.53 -17.09
C SER A 296 -6.48 -12.38 -16.40
N PRO A 297 -5.87 -13.36 -17.09
CA PRO A 297 -4.81 -14.21 -16.55
C PRO A 297 -3.59 -13.46 -16.03
N VAL A 298 -3.40 -12.21 -16.45
CA VAL A 298 -2.27 -11.34 -16.09
C VAL A 298 -2.71 -10.12 -15.26
N TRP A 299 -3.98 -10.05 -14.88
CA TRP A 299 -4.48 -9.05 -13.94
C TRP A 299 -4.62 -9.62 -12.52
N GLN A 300 -4.55 -8.75 -11.52
CA GLN A 300 -4.91 -9.08 -10.15
C GLN A 300 -5.31 -7.82 -9.38
N GLN A 301 -6.16 -7.99 -8.38
CA GLN A 301 -6.52 -6.88 -7.51
C GLN A 301 -5.44 -6.65 -6.44
N MET A 302 -5.09 -5.38 -6.22
CA MET A 302 -4.32 -4.92 -5.08
C MET A 302 -4.89 -3.59 -4.57
N ARG A 303 -4.72 -3.31 -3.28
CA ARG A 303 -5.21 -2.09 -2.62
C ARG A 303 -4.31 -0.89 -2.93
N LEU A 304 -4.30 -0.48 -4.20
CA LEU A 304 -3.41 0.54 -4.77
C LEU A 304 -4.19 1.77 -5.20
N TRP A 305 -3.55 2.94 -5.09
CA TRP A 305 -4.12 4.20 -5.56
C TRP A 305 -4.55 4.16 -7.04
N THR A 306 -3.75 3.52 -7.90
CA THR A 306 -4.05 3.39 -9.35
C THR A 306 -5.34 2.62 -9.59
N GLN A 307 -5.51 1.48 -8.92
CA GLN A 307 -6.73 0.67 -9.02
C GLN A 307 -7.94 1.39 -8.42
N ALA A 308 -7.78 2.06 -7.27
CA ALA A 308 -8.86 2.86 -6.69
C ALA A 308 -9.34 3.95 -7.65
N ARG A 309 -8.41 4.63 -8.34
CA ARG A 309 -8.73 5.62 -9.38
C ARG A 309 -9.43 4.97 -10.59
N GLN A 310 -8.93 3.86 -11.11
CA GLN A 310 -9.50 3.15 -12.26
C GLN A 310 -10.92 2.66 -11.95
N MET A 311 -11.12 1.99 -10.81
CA MET A 311 -12.43 1.52 -10.35
C MET A 311 -13.41 2.67 -10.15
N GLY A 312 -12.99 3.78 -9.54
CA GLY A 312 -13.85 4.95 -9.36
C GLY A 312 -14.30 5.58 -10.68
N TRP A 313 -13.40 5.68 -11.65
CA TRP A 313 -13.71 6.19 -12.99
C TRP A 313 -14.67 5.26 -13.75
N TYR A 314 -14.41 3.96 -13.69
CA TYR A 314 -15.20 2.97 -14.39
C TYR A 314 -16.59 2.80 -13.76
N ALA A 315 -16.71 2.83 -12.42
CA ALA A 315 -18.00 2.84 -11.73
C ALA A 315 -18.88 4.02 -12.19
N ALA A 316 -18.29 5.21 -12.36
CA ALA A 316 -19.01 6.37 -12.88
C ALA A 316 -19.53 6.14 -14.31
N LYS A 317 -18.72 5.54 -15.20
CA LYS A 317 -19.15 5.16 -16.56
C LYS A 317 -20.31 4.14 -16.49
N CYS A 318 -20.20 3.11 -15.65
CA CYS A 318 -21.23 2.08 -15.47
C CYS A 318 -22.57 2.69 -15.01
N MET A 319 -22.53 3.58 -14.03
CA MET A 319 -23.73 4.27 -13.52
C MET A 319 -24.38 5.16 -14.59
N ALA A 320 -23.57 5.86 -15.40
CA ALA A 320 -24.07 6.72 -16.48
C ALA A 320 -24.72 5.90 -17.62
N ALA A 321 -24.08 4.79 -18.00
CA ALA A 321 -24.61 3.87 -19.01
C ALA A 321 -25.93 3.24 -18.55
N ALA A 322 -25.97 2.71 -17.32
CA ALA A 322 -27.18 2.13 -16.74
C ALA A 322 -28.34 3.14 -16.67
N SER A 323 -28.04 4.41 -16.36
CA SER A 323 -29.06 5.48 -16.31
C SER A 323 -29.60 5.86 -17.70
N SER A 324 -28.84 5.58 -18.76
CA SER A 324 -29.20 5.88 -20.14
C SER A 324 -29.75 4.66 -20.90
N GLY A 325 -29.86 3.50 -20.23
CA GLY A 325 -30.22 2.22 -20.87
C GLY A 325 -29.13 1.67 -21.81
N GLY A 326 -27.91 2.16 -21.68
CA GLY A 326 -26.74 1.72 -22.44
C GLY A 326 -25.98 0.59 -21.75
N TYR A 327 -25.06 -0.01 -22.50
CA TYR A 327 -24.12 -1.02 -22.05
C TYR A 327 -22.70 -0.54 -22.32
N ILE A 328 -21.74 -0.91 -21.46
CA ILE A 328 -20.32 -0.62 -21.67
C ILE A 328 -19.51 -1.88 -21.37
N ASP A 329 -18.48 -2.11 -22.18
CA ASP A 329 -17.50 -3.16 -21.91
C ASP A 329 -16.56 -2.77 -20.77
N MET A 330 -15.92 -3.79 -20.19
CA MET A 330 -14.89 -3.61 -19.16
C MET A 330 -13.75 -2.72 -19.68
N ASP A 331 -13.31 -1.79 -18.84
CA ASP A 331 -12.20 -0.90 -19.17
C ASP A 331 -10.89 -1.70 -19.30
N PHE A 332 -10.11 -1.40 -20.34
CA PHE A 332 -8.82 -2.06 -20.62
C PHE A 332 -7.85 -2.03 -19.44
N SER A 333 -7.99 -1.08 -18.52
CA SER A 333 -7.21 -1.03 -17.28
C SER A 333 -7.36 -2.25 -16.35
N PHE A 334 -8.32 -3.14 -16.62
CA PHE A 334 -8.51 -4.41 -15.91
C PHE A 334 -7.95 -5.63 -16.66
N GLU A 335 -7.30 -5.44 -17.82
CA GLU A 335 -6.68 -6.51 -18.61
C GLU A 335 -5.26 -6.87 -18.15
N LEU A 336 -4.49 -5.89 -17.66
CA LEU A 336 -3.12 -6.09 -17.18
C LEU A 336 -2.91 -5.47 -15.80
N PHE A 337 -2.28 -6.20 -14.91
CA PHE A 337 -1.73 -5.58 -13.70
C PHE A 337 -0.51 -4.75 -14.06
N ALA A 338 -0.58 -3.43 -13.88
CA ALA A 338 0.56 -2.53 -14.02
C ALA A 338 0.67 -1.60 -12.81
N HIS A 339 1.85 -1.57 -12.19
CA HIS A 339 2.12 -0.68 -11.08
C HIS A 339 3.53 -0.09 -11.17
N VAL A 340 3.61 1.24 -11.10
CA VAL A 340 4.86 2.00 -11.05
C VAL A 340 4.97 2.71 -9.73
N THR A 341 6.06 2.48 -9.02
CA THR A 341 6.38 3.10 -7.73
C THR A 341 7.87 3.38 -7.60
N LYS A 342 8.28 3.93 -6.46
CA LYS A 342 9.68 4.10 -6.09
C LYS A 342 9.93 3.50 -4.72
N PHE A 343 10.94 2.66 -4.59
CA PHE A 343 11.46 2.23 -3.30
C PHE A 343 12.96 2.45 -3.27
N PHE A 344 13.48 2.94 -2.14
CA PHE A 344 14.90 3.22 -1.96
C PHE A 344 15.48 4.09 -3.10
N ASN A 345 14.70 5.09 -3.52
CA ASN A 345 14.98 5.97 -4.66
C ASN A 345 15.23 5.27 -6.01
N SER A 346 14.79 4.01 -6.16
CA SER A 346 14.81 3.28 -7.43
C SER A 346 13.40 3.23 -8.00
N LYS A 347 13.27 3.54 -9.29
CA LYS A 347 12.05 3.26 -10.06
C LYS A 347 11.81 1.75 -10.02
N VAL A 348 10.56 1.37 -9.74
CA VAL A 348 10.10 -0.02 -9.71
C VAL A 348 8.84 -0.11 -10.56
N VAL A 349 8.84 -1.03 -11.51
CA VAL A 349 7.70 -1.36 -12.36
C VAL A 349 7.36 -2.83 -12.17
N LEU A 350 6.09 -3.10 -11.93
CA LEU A 350 5.52 -4.42 -11.72
C LEU A 350 4.45 -4.65 -12.78
N LEU A 351 4.66 -5.67 -13.61
CA LEU A 351 3.76 -6.01 -14.71
C LEU A 351 3.24 -7.44 -14.55
N GLY A 352 1.96 -7.65 -14.85
CA GLY A 352 1.36 -8.98 -14.89
C GLY A 352 1.45 -9.73 -13.56
N LYS A 353 1.71 -11.05 -13.66
CA LYS A 353 2.06 -11.94 -12.55
C LYS A 353 3.54 -11.83 -12.19
N TYR A 354 3.98 -10.62 -11.82
CA TYR A 354 5.39 -10.28 -11.56
C TYR A 354 6.12 -11.15 -10.50
N ASN A 355 5.39 -11.83 -9.62
CA ASN A 355 5.92 -12.80 -8.66
C ASN A 355 5.34 -14.22 -8.88
N ALA A 356 4.98 -14.54 -10.13
CA ALA A 356 4.34 -15.81 -10.51
C ALA A 356 3.05 -16.10 -9.71
N GLN A 357 2.33 -15.06 -9.29
CA GLN A 357 1.16 -15.19 -8.43
C GLN A 357 0.09 -16.04 -9.10
N GLY A 358 -0.26 -17.15 -8.47
CA GLY A 358 -1.31 -18.06 -8.98
C GLY A 358 -0.89 -18.94 -10.15
N LEU A 359 0.38 -18.91 -10.60
CA LEU A 359 0.85 -19.73 -11.72
C LEU A 359 1.27 -21.17 -11.31
N GLY A 360 1.35 -21.46 -10.01
CA GLY A 360 1.86 -22.74 -9.51
C GLY A 360 3.39 -22.87 -9.65
N SER A 361 3.91 -24.09 -9.71
CA SER A 361 5.35 -24.35 -9.83
C SER A 361 5.86 -24.46 -11.27
N ASP A 362 4.96 -24.54 -12.24
CA ASP A 362 5.30 -24.71 -13.65
C ASP A 362 5.49 -23.33 -14.32
N HIS A 363 6.56 -22.65 -13.94
CA HIS A 363 6.96 -21.37 -14.50
C HIS A 363 8.49 -21.24 -14.50
N GLU A 364 9.00 -20.42 -15.39
CA GLU A 364 10.42 -20.12 -15.52
C GLU A 364 10.67 -18.67 -15.12
N LEU A 365 11.81 -18.43 -14.46
CA LEU A 365 12.25 -17.10 -14.07
C LEU A 365 13.52 -16.77 -14.84
N MET A 366 13.45 -15.73 -15.66
CA MET A 366 14.62 -15.17 -16.34
C MET A 366 15.07 -13.92 -15.60
N LEU A 367 16.39 -13.73 -15.49
CA LEU A 367 16.98 -12.66 -14.70
C LEU A 367 18.16 -12.01 -15.42
N ARG A 368 18.11 -10.69 -15.55
CA ARG A 368 19.25 -9.83 -15.88
C ARG A 368 19.46 -8.84 -14.72
N CYS A 369 20.70 -8.73 -14.24
CA CYS A 369 21.02 -7.84 -13.13
C CYS A 369 22.37 -7.17 -13.38
N THR A 370 22.35 -5.84 -13.44
CA THR A 370 23.55 -5.01 -13.47
C THR A 370 23.66 -4.33 -12.11
N LYS A 371 24.60 -4.80 -11.28
CA LYS A 371 24.72 -4.43 -9.87
C LYS A 371 24.70 -2.90 -9.68
N GLY A 372 23.74 -2.42 -8.89
CA GLY A 372 23.56 -1.01 -8.54
C GLY A 372 22.85 -0.16 -9.61
N GLN A 373 22.70 -0.67 -10.84
CA GLN A 373 22.05 0.04 -11.94
C GLN A 373 20.62 -0.45 -12.12
N GLU A 374 20.46 -1.70 -12.57
CA GLU A 374 19.16 -2.26 -12.93
C GLU A 374 19.01 -3.73 -12.51
N TYR A 375 17.77 -4.13 -12.32
CA TYR A 375 17.35 -5.51 -12.09
C TYR A 375 16.09 -5.76 -12.92
N VAL A 376 16.16 -6.75 -13.81
CA VAL A 376 15.10 -7.15 -14.74
C VAL A 376 14.80 -8.62 -14.48
N LYS A 377 13.58 -8.91 -14.05
CA LYS A 377 13.07 -10.27 -13.92
C LYS A 377 11.84 -10.45 -14.78
N VAL A 378 11.79 -11.58 -15.48
CA VAL A 378 10.65 -12.00 -16.28
C VAL A 378 10.12 -13.33 -15.76
N VAL A 379 8.80 -13.45 -15.67
CA VAL A 379 8.08 -14.67 -15.35
C VAL A 379 7.51 -15.25 -16.65
N MET A 380 7.95 -16.44 -17.02
CA MET A 380 7.54 -17.15 -18.22
C MET A 380 6.71 -18.37 -17.88
N GLN A 381 5.69 -18.69 -18.69
CA GLN A 381 4.94 -19.94 -18.60
C GLN A 381 4.47 -20.34 -20.00
N ASN A 382 4.71 -21.60 -20.38
CA ASN A 382 4.32 -22.14 -21.70
C ASN A 382 4.80 -21.28 -22.89
N GLY A 383 6.04 -20.79 -22.81
CA GLY A 383 6.61 -19.92 -23.84
C GLY A 383 6.12 -18.47 -23.82
N ARG A 384 5.22 -18.07 -22.91
CA ARG A 384 4.64 -16.72 -22.87
C ARG A 384 5.09 -15.94 -21.65
N MET A 385 5.20 -14.62 -21.83
CA MET A 385 5.48 -13.70 -20.73
C MET A 385 4.22 -13.49 -19.88
N MET A 386 4.30 -13.82 -18.59
CA MET A 386 3.19 -13.70 -17.65
C MET A 386 3.34 -12.49 -16.72
N GLY A 387 4.56 -12.01 -16.52
CA GLY A 387 4.81 -10.83 -15.69
C GLY A 387 6.28 -10.44 -15.63
N ALA A 388 6.55 -9.25 -15.10
CA ALA A 388 7.91 -8.73 -14.97
C ALA A 388 8.09 -7.83 -13.74
N VAL A 389 9.32 -7.80 -13.23
CA VAL A 389 9.80 -6.82 -12.25
C VAL A 389 10.96 -6.07 -12.88
N LEU A 390 10.81 -4.76 -13.05
CA LEU A 390 11.83 -3.87 -13.60
C LEU A 390 12.22 -2.87 -12.51
N ILE A 391 13.50 -2.82 -12.16
CA ILE A 391 14.04 -1.91 -11.15
C ILE A 391 15.18 -1.12 -11.78
N GLY A 392 15.14 0.20 -11.63
CA GLY A 392 16.07 1.12 -12.30
C GLY A 392 15.47 1.69 -13.59
N GLU A 393 16.33 2.27 -14.43
CA GLU A 393 15.95 2.67 -15.79
C GLU A 393 16.31 1.53 -16.72
N THR A 394 15.31 0.75 -17.11
CA THR A 394 15.48 -0.46 -17.93
C THR A 394 15.09 -0.25 -19.39
N ASP A 395 14.24 0.74 -19.67
CA ASP A 395 13.66 1.03 -20.98
C ASP A 395 12.98 -0.21 -21.62
N LEU A 396 12.28 -1.00 -20.81
CA LEU A 396 11.64 -2.28 -21.20
C LEU A 396 10.15 -2.33 -20.84
N GLU A 397 9.63 -1.27 -20.21
CA GLU A 397 8.29 -1.25 -19.63
C GLU A 397 7.20 -1.46 -20.67
N GLU A 398 7.27 -0.70 -21.76
CA GLU A 398 6.29 -0.74 -22.84
C GLU A 398 6.39 -2.04 -23.63
N THR A 399 7.61 -2.44 -23.98
CA THR A 399 7.86 -3.71 -24.69
C THR A 399 7.30 -4.89 -23.89
N PHE A 400 7.59 -4.97 -22.60
CA PHE A 400 7.13 -6.09 -21.76
C PHE A 400 5.62 -6.03 -21.50
N GLU A 401 5.04 -4.83 -21.35
CA GLU A 401 3.59 -4.66 -21.31
C GLU A 401 2.92 -5.24 -22.57
N ASN A 402 3.44 -4.90 -23.76
CA ASN A 402 2.94 -5.42 -25.03
C ASN A 402 3.11 -6.93 -25.17
N LEU A 403 4.27 -7.48 -24.78
CA LEU A 403 4.52 -8.93 -24.81
C LEU A 403 3.56 -9.71 -23.91
N ILE A 404 3.28 -9.18 -22.71
CA ILE A 404 2.32 -9.77 -21.78
C ILE A 404 0.90 -9.66 -22.34
N LEU A 405 0.48 -8.52 -22.87
CA LEU A 405 -0.87 -8.33 -23.41
C LEU A 405 -1.13 -9.18 -24.65
N ASN A 406 -0.18 -9.18 -25.60
CA ASN A 406 -0.29 -9.91 -26.85
C ASN A 406 -0.13 -11.43 -26.66
N GLN A 407 0.35 -11.85 -25.49
CA GLN A 407 0.58 -13.25 -25.15
C GLN A 407 1.42 -13.92 -26.25
N MET A 408 2.50 -13.31 -26.71
CA MET A 408 3.33 -13.86 -27.81
C MET A 408 4.07 -15.13 -27.36
N ASP A 409 4.31 -16.06 -28.29
CA ASP A 409 5.18 -17.20 -28.03
C ASP A 409 6.64 -16.78 -28.19
N LEU A 410 7.34 -16.72 -27.07
CA LEU A 410 8.72 -16.26 -26.94
C LEU A 410 9.72 -17.43 -26.84
N SER A 411 9.25 -18.68 -26.93
CA SER A 411 10.11 -19.87 -26.95
C SER A 411 11.26 -19.78 -27.97
N PRO A 412 11.08 -19.19 -29.18
CA PRO A 412 12.17 -19.08 -30.16
C PRO A 412 13.36 -18.21 -29.71
N TYR A 413 13.15 -17.27 -28.79
CA TYR A 413 14.20 -16.34 -28.36
C TYR A 413 15.02 -16.88 -27.18
N GLY A 414 14.42 -17.75 -26.35
CA GLY A 414 15.13 -18.37 -25.22
C GLY A 414 15.82 -17.33 -24.32
N GLU A 415 17.10 -17.55 -24.01
CA GLU A 415 17.89 -16.65 -23.14
C GLU A 415 18.20 -15.28 -23.77
N GLU A 416 18.12 -15.15 -25.10
CA GLU A 416 18.40 -13.90 -25.83
C GLU A 416 17.39 -12.80 -25.50
N LEU A 417 16.22 -13.14 -24.96
CA LEU A 417 15.16 -12.20 -24.55
C LEU A 417 15.68 -11.11 -23.58
N LEU A 418 16.70 -11.42 -22.79
CA LEU A 418 17.28 -10.48 -21.82
C LEU A 418 18.72 -10.05 -22.18
N ASP A 419 19.23 -10.37 -23.37
CA ASP A 419 20.55 -9.89 -23.79
C ASP A 419 20.52 -8.35 -23.95
N PRO A 420 21.32 -7.59 -23.19
CA PRO A 420 21.32 -6.12 -23.30
C PRO A 420 21.88 -5.59 -24.63
N ASN A 421 22.49 -6.44 -25.46
CA ASN A 421 23.00 -6.05 -26.78
C ASN A 421 21.95 -6.26 -27.90
N ILE A 422 20.80 -6.83 -27.55
CA ILE A 422 19.72 -7.11 -28.47
C ILE A 422 18.60 -6.12 -28.16
N ASP A 423 18.23 -5.32 -29.17
CA ASP A 423 17.02 -4.51 -29.06
C ASP A 423 15.82 -5.42 -29.27
N ILE A 424 15.09 -5.66 -28.18
CA ILE A 424 13.95 -6.56 -28.22
C ILE A 424 12.77 -5.94 -28.99
N GLU A 425 12.72 -4.61 -29.13
CA GLU A 425 11.67 -3.92 -29.89
C GLU A 425 11.76 -4.24 -31.38
N ASP A 426 12.97 -4.41 -31.92
CA ASP A 426 13.22 -4.76 -33.32
C ASP A 426 12.58 -6.10 -33.76
N TYR A 427 12.23 -6.98 -32.82
CA TYR A 427 11.58 -8.25 -33.13
C TYR A 427 10.05 -8.17 -33.22
N PHE A 428 9.47 -7.08 -32.74
CA PHE A 428 8.03 -6.94 -32.52
C PHE A 428 7.38 -5.78 -33.28
N ASP A 429 8.17 -4.98 -33.99
CA ASP A 429 7.75 -4.13 -35.13
C ASP A 429 7.44 -4.98 -36.39
#